data_AF-A0A432JVN4-F1
#
_entry.id   AF-A0A432JVN4-F1
#
_cell.length_a   1.000
_cell.length_b   1.000
_cell.length_c   1.000
_cell.angle_alpha   90.00
_cell.angle_beta   90.00
_cell.angle_gamma   90.00
#
_symmetry.space_group_name_H-M   'P 1'
#
loop_
_entity.id
_entity.type
_entity.pdbx_description
1 polymer ?
#
loop_
_entity_poly.entity_id
_entity_poly.type
_entity_poly.pdbx_seq_one_letter_code
_entity_poly.pdbx_strand_id
1 'polypeptide(L)'
;MKRTVTILIPALLFVFSMAFMFDAEKTVEPIGISSNTSKLEIPENIKSILDNSCMGCHNSESKNTKGKMKLNFDKFNNGKYSTGKQIAKLNGIVKTLTKGKMPPKKFVAKYPDHALSADDSKALINWAKSQATALAGE
;
A
#
# COMPACT_ATOMS: atom_id res chain seq x y z
N MET A 1 59.89 -1.58 23.83
CA MET A 1 58.50 -2.04 24.13
C MET A 1 57.54 -1.21 23.29
N LYS A 2 57.09 -1.74 22.15
CA LYS A 2 56.22 -1.02 21.19
C LYS A 2 54.77 -1.18 21.65
N ARG A 3 54.22 -0.12 22.25
CA ARG A 3 52.86 -0.11 22.80
C ARG A 3 51.85 -0.11 21.66
N THR A 4 51.09 -1.18 21.57
CA THR A 4 50.03 -1.49 20.60
C THR A 4 48.79 -0.60 20.77
N VAL A 5 48.94 0.73 20.66
CA VAL A 5 47.88 1.73 20.92
C VAL A 5 47.24 2.26 19.63
N THR A 6 47.47 1.64 18.47
CA THR A 6 46.96 2.16 17.18
C THR A 6 45.66 1.50 16.71
N ILE A 7 45.23 0.38 17.33
CA ILE A 7 44.05 -0.39 16.88
C ILE A 7 42.80 -0.14 17.75
N LEU A 8 42.96 0.38 18.98
CA LEU A 8 41.83 0.58 19.91
C LEU A 8 40.96 1.82 19.56
N ILE A 9 41.53 2.84 18.92
CA ILE A 9 40.82 4.08 18.55
C ILE A 9 39.82 3.87 17.40
N PRO A 10 40.14 3.17 16.29
CA PRO A 10 39.17 2.93 15.22
C PRO A 10 38.08 1.93 15.61
N ALA A 11 38.36 0.98 16.52
CA ALA A 11 37.37 0.02 17.00
C ALA A 11 36.27 0.68 17.86
N LEU A 12 36.64 1.67 18.69
CA LEU A 12 35.67 2.41 19.51
C LEU A 12 34.74 3.30 18.65
N LEU A 13 35.28 3.91 17.59
CA LEU A 13 34.52 4.76 16.67
C LEU A 13 33.54 3.94 15.80
N PHE A 14 33.91 2.71 15.44
CA PHE A 14 33.04 1.81 14.68
C PHE A 14 31.82 1.36 15.51
N VAL A 15 32.00 1.07 16.80
CA VAL A 15 30.90 0.70 17.70
C VAL A 15 29.94 1.87 17.95
N PHE A 16 30.46 3.10 18.09
CA PHE A 16 29.62 4.30 18.24
C PHE A 16 28.78 4.59 16.98
N SER A 17 29.31 4.28 15.79
CA SER A 17 28.59 4.46 14.52
C SER A 17 27.45 3.46 14.34
N MET A 18 27.57 2.25 14.91
CA MET A 18 26.54 1.20 14.84
C MET A 18 25.35 1.49 15.75
N ALA A 19 25.53 2.26 16.83
CA ALA A 19 24.47 2.61 17.77
C ALA A 19 23.43 3.59 17.21
N PHE A 20 23.72 4.26 16.07
CA PHE A 20 22.77 5.14 15.37
C PHE A 20 21.86 4.40 14.36
N MET A 21 22.01 3.09 14.19
CA MET A 21 21.14 2.28 13.31
C MET A 21 20.00 1.58 14.06
N PHE A 22 19.93 1.72 15.39
CA PHE A 22 18.86 1.15 16.20
C PHE A 22 17.99 2.28 16.75
N ASP A 23 17.23 2.91 15.87
CA ASP A 23 16.21 3.88 16.26
C ASP A 23 14.82 3.23 16.26
N ALA A 24 14.19 3.32 17.43
CA ALA A 24 12.77 3.28 17.75
C ALA A 24 11.97 1.98 17.48
N GLU A 25 11.81 1.22 18.57
CA GLU A 25 10.58 0.52 18.92
C GLU A 25 9.36 1.45 18.67
N LYS A 26 8.45 1.04 17.78
CA LYS A 26 7.20 1.76 17.54
C LYS A 26 6.32 1.69 18.78
N THR A 27 6.36 2.74 19.59
CA THR A 27 5.33 3.03 20.58
C THR A 27 4.01 3.34 19.87
N VAL A 28 2.94 2.68 20.28
CA VAL A 28 1.57 3.00 19.87
C VAL A 28 1.16 4.25 20.65
N GLU A 29 1.23 5.41 20.00
CA GLU A 29 0.69 6.66 20.53
C GLU A 29 -0.82 6.77 20.24
N PRO A 30 -1.62 7.37 21.15
CA PRO A 30 -3.06 7.52 20.98
C PRO A 30 -3.39 8.57 19.91
N ILE A 31 -4.28 8.20 18.98
CA ILE A 31 -4.66 8.97 17.79
C ILE A 31 -5.34 10.29 18.20
N GLY A 32 -4.59 11.38 18.07
CA GLY A 32 -5.07 12.74 18.12
C GLY A 32 -4.50 13.56 16.97
N ILE A 33 -5.42 14.23 16.25
CA ILE A 33 -5.25 15.45 15.45
C ILE A 33 -5.03 15.28 13.93
N SER A 34 -6.16 15.46 13.22
CA SER A 34 -6.37 16.34 12.06
C SER A 34 -5.14 16.96 11.39
N SER A 35 -4.89 16.56 10.14
CA SER A 35 -4.20 17.41 9.17
C SER A 35 -4.99 17.43 7.85
N ASN A 36 -5.52 18.61 7.53
CA ASN A 36 -6.16 18.93 6.27
C ASN A 36 -5.12 18.85 5.13
N THR A 37 -5.01 17.65 4.54
CA THR A 37 -4.67 17.47 3.14
C THR A 37 -5.55 16.32 2.67
N SER A 38 -6.21 16.45 1.52
CA SER A 38 -7.08 15.44 0.89
C SER A 38 -6.28 14.24 0.36
N LYS A 39 -5.40 13.69 1.21
CA LYS A 39 -4.62 12.49 0.96
C LYS A 39 -5.41 11.33 1.57
N LEU A 40 -6.06 10.56 0.70
CA LEU A 40 -6.82 9.37 1.06
C LEU A 40 -5.94 8.44 1.92
N GLU A 41 -6.19 8.37 3.22
CA GLU A 41 -5.50 7.43 4.10
C GLU A 41 -6.05 6.02 3.82
N ILE A 42 -5.18 5.15 3.29
CA ILE A 42 -5.50 3.74 3.08
C ILE A 42 -5.18 3.01 4.38
N PRO A 43 -6.17 2.40 5.06
CA PRO A 43 -5.92 1.62 6.27
C PRO A 43 -4.94 0.48 6.02
N GLU A 44 -4.13 0.11 7.03
CA GLU A 44 -3.06 -0.88 6.86
C GLU A 44 -3.61 -2.24 6.38
N ASN A 45 -4.75 -2.68 6.89
CA ASN A 45 -5.39 -3.92 6.45
C ASN A 45 -5.79 -3.89 4.97
N ILE A 46 -6.23 -2.73 4.45
CA ILE A 46 -6.57 -2.56 3.04
C ILE A 46 -5.30 -2.58 2.19
N LYS A 47 -4.26 -1.90 2.66
CA LYS A 47 -2.98 -1.83 1.97
C LYS A 47 -2.36 -3.22 1.79
N SER A 48 -2.35 -4.05 2.83
CA SER A 48 -1.86 -5.43 2.72
C SER A 48 -2.60 -6.25 1.65
N ILE A 49 -3.92 -6.11 1.55
CA ILE A 49 -4.72 -6.80 0.53
C ILE A 49 -4.38 -6.27 -0.88
N LEU A 50 -4.24 -4.95 -1.04
CA LEU A 50 -3.87 -4.34 -2.32
C LEU A 50 -2.50 -4.81 -2.79
N ASP A 51 -1.52 -4.82 -1.89
CA ASP A 51 -0.15 -5.24 -2.18
C ASP A 51 -0.10 -6.70 -2.61
N ASN A 52 -0.81 -7.60 -1.91
CA ASN A 52 -0.85 -9.01 -2.25
C ASN A 52 -1.59 -9.28 -3.57
N SER A 53 -2.81 -8.78 -3.73
CA SER A 53 -3.71 -9.26 -4.79
C SER A 53 -3.88 -8.31 -5.99
N CYS A 54 -3.47 -7.04 -5.88
CA CYS A 54 -3.76 -6.02 -6.89
C CYS A 54 -2.50 -5.43 -7.55
N MET A 55 -1.48 -5.13 -6.75
CA MET A 55 -0.37 -4.27 -7.19
C MET A 55 0.48 -4.86 -8.31
N GLY A 56 0.59 -6.19 -8.44
CA GLY A 56 1.34 -6.81 -9.55
C GLY A 56 0.83 -6.43 -10.96
N CYS A 57 -0.45 -6.05 -11.09
CA CYS A 57 -1.07 -5.69 -12.36
C CYS A 57 -1.56 -4.24 -12.47
N HIS A 58 -1.74 -3.55 -11.34
CA HIS A 58 -2.42 -2.26 -11.27
C HIS A 58 -1.51 -1.12 -10.82
N ASN A 59 -0.25 -1.13 -11.25
CA ASN A 59 0.72 -0.05 -11.03
C ASN A 59 1.27 0.48 -12.37
N SER A 60 2.16 1.46 -12.33
CA SER A 60 2.74 2.12 -13.52
C SER A 60 3.72 1.22 -14.28
N GLU A 61 4.45 0.39 -13.55
CA GLU A 61 5.50 -0.49 -14.09
C GLU A 61 4.95 -1.81 -14.64
N SER A 62 3.67 -2.10 -14.42
CA SER A 62 3.07 -3.36 -14.83
C SER A 62 3.05 -3.52 -16.35
N LYS A 63 3.46 -4.70 -16.81
CA LYS A 63 3.35 -5.16 -18.21
C LYS A 63 1.91 -5.44 -18.63
N ASN A 64 0.98 -5.58 -17.67
CA ASN A 64 -0.45 -5.76 -17.97
C ASN A 64 -1.09 -4.43 -18.38
N THR A 65 -0.97 -4.08 -19.67
CA THR A 65 -1.48 -2.82 -20.23
C THR A 65 -2.97 -2.62 -19.96
N LYS A 66 -3.79 -3.67 -20.16
CA LYS A 66 -5.25 -3.60 -19.94
C LYS A 66 -5.60 -3.37 -18.47
N GLY A 67 -4.95 -4.07 -17.55
CA GLY A 67 -5.13 -3.90 -16.10
C GLY A 67 -4.77 -2.48 -15.67
N LYS A 68 -3.53 -2.07 -15.98
CA LYS A 68 -2.97 -0.74 -15.72
C LYS A 68 -3.82 0.41 -16.29
N MET A 69 -4.33 0.29 -17.51
CA MET A 69 -5.17 1.34 -18.12
C MET A 69 -6.54 1.47 -17.44
N LYS A 70 -7.12 0.35 -17.00
CA LYS A 70 -8.42 0.34 -16.31
C LYS A 70 -8.31 0.85 -14.88
N LEU A 71 -7.21 0.56 -14.20
CA LEU A 71 -6.92 1.04 -12.86
C LEU A 71 -5.40 1.05 -12.64
N ASN A 72 -4.87 2.16 -12.17
CA ASN A 72 -3.48 2.31 -11.78
C ASN A 72 -3.45 3.01 -10.41
N PHE A 73 -2.99 2.30 -9.39
CA PHE A 73 -2.95 2.77 -8.01
C PHE A 73 -1.91 3.87 -7.79
N ASP A 74 -0.79 3.86 -8.51
CA ASP A 74 0.17 4.97 -8.40
C ASP A 74 -0.46 6.28 -8.85
N LYS A 75 -1.21 6.26 -9.97
CA LYS A 75 -1.99 7.41 -10.46
C LYS A 75 -3.10 7.82 -9.52
N PHE A 76 -3.67 6.86 -8.80
CA PHE A 76 -4.68 7.11 -7.79
C PHE A 76 -4.07 7.82 -6.57
N ASN A 77 -2.92 7.35 -6.10
CA ASN A 77 -2.26 7.83 -4.87
C ASN A 77 -1.50 9.15 -5.04
N ASN A 78 -0.98 9.44 -6.23
CA ASN A 78 -0.25 10.69 -6.51
C ASN A 78 -1.14 11.82 -7.05
N GLY A 79 -2.47 11.70 -6.90
CA GLY A 79 -3.42 12.74 -7.32
C GLY A 79 -3.53 12.94 -8.84
N LYS A 80 -3.05 12.01 -9.67
CA LYS A 80 -3.16 12.10 -11.15
C LYS A 80 -4.56 11.77 -11.68
N TYR A 81 -5.47 11.29 -10.84
CA TYR A 81 -6.88 11.15 -11.16
C TYR A 81 -7.65 12.32 -10.56
N SER A 82 -8.53 12.94 -11.37
CA SER A 82 -9.55 13.85 -10.84
C SER A 82 -10.51 13.13 -9.90
N THR A 83 -11.19 13.86 -9.01
CA THR A 83 -12.16 13.31 -8.04
C THR A 83 -13.19 12.40 -8.70
N GLY A 84 -13.86 12.87 -9.77
CA GLY A 84 -14.82 12.04 -10.52
C GLY A 84 -14.20 10.77 -11.12
N LYS A 85 -12.92 10.81 -11.51
CA LYS A 85 -12.19 9.63 -11.99
C LYS A 85 -11.82 8.69 -10.85
N GLN A 86 -11.43 9.19 -9.68
CA GLN A 86 -11.19 8.37 -8.49
C GLN A 86 -12.48 7.64 -8.08
N ILE A 87 -13.60 8.34 -7.99
CA ILE A 87 -14.93 7.76 -7.71
C ILE A 87 -15.26 6.67 -8.74
N ALA A 88 -15.08 6.95 -10.04
CA ALA A 88 -15.32 5.96 -11.09
C ALA A 88 -14.41 4.72 -10.96
N LYS A 89 -13.14 4.90 -10.55
CA LYS A 89 -12.22 3.78 -10.28
C LYS A 89 -12.66 2.93 -9.09
N LEU A 90 -13.03 3.57 -7.98
CA LEU A 90 -13.52 2.91 -6.77
C LEU A 90 -14.81 2.12 -7.05
N ASN A 91 -15.76 2.72 -7.75
CA ASN A 91 -16.98 2.02 -8.19
C ASN A 91 -16.67 0.85 -9.14
N GLY A 92 -15.62 0.99 -9.97
CA GLY A 92 -15.08 -0.10 -10.78
C GLY A 92 -14.61 -1.28 -9.94
N ILE A 93 -13.82 -1.02 -8.89
CA ILE A 93 -13.34 -2.02 -7.92
C ILE A 93 -14.53 -2.75 -7.30
N VAL A 94 -15.49 -2.01 -6.73
CA VAL A 94 -16.71 -2.54 -6.11
C VAL A 94 -17.45 -3.47 -7.07
N LYS A 95 -17.69 -3.02 -8.30
CA LYS A 95 -18.39 -3.80 -9.33
C LYS A 95 -17.65 -5.08 -9.70
N THR A 96 -16.32 -5.06 -9.80
CA THR A 96 -15.54 -6.24 -10.21
C THR A 96 -15.40 -7.26 -9.08
N LEU A 97 -15.19 -6.80 -7.84
CA LEU A 97 -15.06 -7.67 -6.67
C LEU A 97 -16.40 -8.30 -6.31
N THR A 98 -17.50 -7.55 -6.37
CA THR A 98 -18.87 -8.09 -6.16
C THR A 98 -19.20 -9.21 -7.17
N LYS A 99 -18.63 -9.14 -8.38
CA LYS A 99 -18.81 -10.17 -9.43
C LYS A 99 -17.76 -11.30 -9.36
N GLY A 100 -16.84 -11.28 -8.39
CA GLY A 100 -15.74 -12.24 -8.28
C GLY A 100 -14.85 -12.29 -9.54
N LYS A 101 -14.73 -11.16 -10.27
CA LYS A 101 -13.97 -11.10 -11.53
C LYS A 101 -12.49 -10.78 -11.33
N MET A 102 -12.13 -10.30 -10.15
CA MET A 102 -10.76 -9.96 -9.77
C MET A 102 -10.42 -10.65 -8.44
N PRO A 103 -9.23 -11.27 -8.32
CA PRO A 103 -8.30 -11.56 -9.41
C PRO A 103 -8.91 -12.58 -10.41
N PRO A 104 -8.53 -12.57 -11.71
CA PRO A 104 -9.13 -13.47 -12.69
C PRO A 104 -8.88 -14.94 -12.32
N LYS A 105 -9.89 -15.80 -12.46
CA LYS A 105 -9.78 -17.25 -12.12
C LYS A 105 -8.56 -17.94 -12.73
N LYS A 106 -8.21 -17.62 -13.99
CA LYS A 106 -7.04 -18.18 -14.66
C LYS A 106 -5.71 -17.76 -14.03
N PHE A 107 -5.65 -16.56 -13.46
CA PHE A 107 -4.48 -16.08 -12.72
C PHE A 107 -4.40 -16.79 -11.36
N VAL A 108 -5.51 -16.83 -10.62
CA VAL A 108 -5.58 -17.52 -9.32
C VAL A 108 -5.24 -19.00 -9.43
N ALA A 109 -5.67 -19.68 -10.50
CA ALA A 109 -5.32 -21.08 -10.73
C ALA A 109 -3.81 -21.35 -10.86
N LYS A 110 -3.04 -20.34 -11.28
CA LYS A 110 -1.56 -20.41 -11.37
C LYS A 110 -0.87 -19.86 -10.13
N TYR A 111 -1.55 -18.95 -9.43
CA TYR A 111 -1.01 -18.14 -8.34
C TYR A 111 -2.04 -18.09 -7.19
N PRO A 112 -2.26 -19.22 -6.48
CA PRO A 112 -3.32 -19.34 -5.49
C PRO A 112 -3.13 -18.40 -4.29
N ASP A 113 -1.88 -18.06 -3.94
CA ASP A 113 -1.56 -17.17 -2.81
C ASP A 113 -2.02 -15.72 -3.01
N HIS A 114 -2.29 -15.35 -4.27
CA HIS A 114 -2.84 -14.04 -4.61
C HIS A 114 -4.38 -14.04 -4.66
N ALA A 115 -5.03 -15.18 -4.40
CA ALA A 115 -6.47 -15.27 -4.28
C ALA A 115 -6.97 -14.32 -3.20
N LEU A 116 -8.11 -13.71 -3.47
CA LEU A 116 -8.74 -12.78 -2.53
C LEU A 116 -9.77 -13.57 -1.71
N SER A 117 -9.61 -13.58 -0.39
CA SER A 117 -10.57 -14.25 0.49
C SER A 117 -11.92 -13.54 0.46
N ALA A 118 -12.97 -14.21 0.97
CA ALA A 118 -14.30 -13.60 1.06
C ALA A 118 -14.26 -12.34 1.96
N ASP A 119 -13.52 -12.40 3.05
CA ASP A 119 -13.39 -11.29 4.01
C ASP A 119 -12.57 -10.14 3.44
N ASP A 120 -11.45 -10.43 2.77
CA ASP A 120 -10.65 -9.40 2.08
C ASP A 120 -11.46 -8.70 1.00
N SER A 121 -12.29 -9.45 0.27
CA SER A 121 -13.13 -8.90 -0.80
C SER A 121 -14.18 -7.96 -0.23
N LYS A 122 -14.81 -8.37 0.88
CA LYS A 122 -15.76 -7.56 1.62
C LYS A 122 -15.10 -6.30 2.19
N ALA A 123 -13.91 -6.41 2.77
CA ALA A 123 -13.15 -5.29 3.30
C ALA A 123 -12.82 -4.27 2.21
N LEU A 124 -12.30 -4.72 1.06
CA LEU A 124 -12.02 -3.85 -0.09
C LEU A 124 -13.27 -3.20 -0.68
N ILE A 125 -14.38 -3.94 -0.79
CA ILE A 125 -15.65 -3.39 -1.28
C ILE A 125 -16.14 -2.28 -0.35
N ASN A 126 -16.11 -2.51 0.96
CA ASN A 126 -16.59 -1.54 1.94
C ASN A 126 -15.70 -0.30 1.96
N TRP A 127 -14.39 -0.48 1.97
CA TRP A 127 -13.45 0.63 1.85
C TRP A 127 -13.66 1.43 0.56
N ALA A 128 -13.75 0.76 -0.59
CA ALA A 128 -13.92 1.43 -1.87
C ALA A 128 -15.24 2.21 -1.95
N LYS A 129 -16.34 1.66 -1.40
CA LYS A 129 -17.62 2.39 -1.27
C LYS A 129 -17.48 3.61 -0.39
N SER A 130 -16.90 3.45 0.80
CA SER A 130 -16.70 4.55 1.76
C SER A 130 -15.91 5.70 1.15
N GLN A 131 -14.78 5.39 0.49
CA GLN A 131 -13.97 6.41 -0.17
C GLN A 131 -14.70 7.08 -1.34
N ALA A 132 -15.50 6.33 -2.11
CA ALA A 132 -16.27 6.90 -3.21
C ALA A 132 -17.36 7.85 -2.69
N THR A 133 -18.02 7.50 -1.58
CA THR A 133 -19.00 8.35 -0.92
C THR A 133 -18.36 9.61 -0.34
N ALA A 134 -17.20 9.48 0.32
CA ALA A 134 -16.47 10.63 0.86
C ALA A 134 -16.10 11.63 -0.24
N LEU A 135 -15.47 11.15 -1.32
CA LEU A 135 -15.08 11.98 -2.47
C LEU A 135 -16.28 12.60 -3.23
N ALA A 136 -17.48 12.03 -3.13
CA ALA A 136 -18.67 12.55 -3.80
C ALA A 136 -19.36 13.66 -3.00
N GLY A 137 -19.08 13.77 -1.70
CA GLY A 137 -19.55 14.84 -0.83
C GLY A 137 -18.57 16.01 -0.68
N GLU A 138 -17.38 15.91 -1.28
CA GLU A 138 -16.36 16.96 -1.39
C GLU A 138 -16.61 17.92 -2.55
#